data_AF-A0A401TMR8-F1
#
_entry.id   AF-A0A401TMR8-F1
#
_cell.length_a   1.000
_cell.length_b   1.000
_cell.length_c   1.000
_cell.angle_alpha   90.00
_cell.angle_beta   90.00
_cell.angle_gamma   90.00
#
_symmetry.space_group_name_H-M   'P 1'
#
loop_
_entity.id
_entity.type
_entity.pdbx_description
1 polymer ?
#
loop_
_entity_poly.entity_id
_entity_poly.type
_entity_poly.pdbx_seq_one_letter_code
_entity_poly.pdbx_strand_id
1 'polypeptide(L)' 'MGVLQCAWMELLVLGIVYRSLPYDEELVYAEDYIVDREQSRRMGLLEVYTSLLQLTHKYKKLQLDRQEFVTLKAIVLANS' A
#
# COMPACT_ATOMS: atom_id res chain seq x y z
N MET A 1 -16.77 18.55 4.60
CA MET A 1 -15.95 17.44 5.12
C MET A 1 -14.53 17.64 4.64
N GLY A 2 -13.53 17.32 5.46
CA GLY A 2 -12.13 17.62 5.13
C GLY A 2 -11.58 16.63 4.11
N VAL A 3 -10.81 17.10 3.13
CA VAL A 3 -10.16 16.29 2.07
C VAL A 3 -9.47 15.03 2.61
N LEU A 4 -8.87 15.12 3.80
CA LEU A 4 -8.24 13.98 4.46
C LEU A 4 -9.23 12.85 4.82
N GLN A 5 -10.47 13.17 5.21
CA GLN A 5 -11.48 12.16 5.54
C GLN A 5 -11.94 11.37 4.31
N CYS A 6 -11.80 11.96 3.12
CA CYS A 6 -12.07 11.26 1.86
C CYS A 6 -10.85 10.43 1.41
N ALA A 7 -9.64 10.98 1.52
CA ALA A 7 -8.41 10.40 0.95
C ALA A 7 -7.62 9.43 1.87
N TRP A 8 -7.90 9.39 3.17
CA TRP A 8 -7.02 8.74 4.15
C TRP A 8 -6.73 7.27 3.84
N MET A 9 -7.72 6.52 3.38
CA MET A 9 -7.55 5.09 3.13
C MET A 9 -6.65 4.83 1.92
N GLU A 10 -6.81 5.59 0.85
CA GLU A 10 -5.96 5.53 -0.34
C GLU A 10 -4.51 5.91 -0.01
N LEU A 11 -4.30 6.91 0.83
CA LEU A 11 -2.98 7.29 1.32
C LEU A 11 -2.31 6.19 2.16
N LEU A 12 -3.08 5.49 2.99
CA LEU A 12 -2.57 4.36 3.78
C LEU A 12 -2.18 3.19 2.87
N VAL A 13 -3.03 2.86 1.90
CA VAL A 13 -2.75 1.82 0.90
C VAL A 13 -1.46 2.12 0.14
N LEU A 14 -1.33 3.34 -0.40
CA LEU A 14 -0.10 3.78 -1.06
C LEU A 14 1.12 3.64 -0.13
N GLY A 15 0.97 4.00 1.14
CA GLY A 15 2.03 3.87 2.14
C GLY A 15 2.48 2.43 2.36
N ILE A 16 1.54 1.49 2.51
CA ILE A 16 1.83 0.05 2.68
C ILE A 16 2.54 -0.49 1.43
N VAL A 17 1.97 -0.23 0.26
CA VAL A 17 2.53 -0.70 -1.02
C VAL A 17 3.96 -0.21 -1.22
N TYR A 18 4.21 1.09 -1.00
CA TYR A 18 5.55 1.66 -1.17
C TYR A 18 6.57 1.09 -0.19
N ARG A 19 6.21 0.91 1.09
CA ARG A 19 7.08 0.25 2.08
C ARG A 19 7.40 -1.20 1.74
N SER A 20 6.50 -1.87 1.02
CA SER A 20 6.59 -3.30 0.71
C SER A 20 7.39 -3.59 -0.58
N LEU A 21 7.76 -2.58 -1.37
CA LEU A 21 8.52 -2.77 -2.62
C LEU A 21 9.80 -3.62 -2.51
N PRO A 22 10.58 -3.57 -1.40
CA PRO A 22 11.76 -4.42 -1.23
C PRO A 22 11.45 -5.91 -1.05
N TYR A 23 10.21 -6.26 -0.73
CA TYR A 23 9.76 -7.61 -0.40
C TYR A 23 9.04 -8.25 -1.60
N ASP A 24 8.87 -9.57 -1.59
CA ASP A 24 8.25 -10.30 -2.69
C ASP A 24 6.85 -10.81 -2.34
N GLU A 25 6.66 -11.32 -1.12
CA GLU A 25 5.43 -11.99 -0.68
C GLU A 25 5.01 -11.53 0.72
N GLU A 26 5.38 -10.30 1.08
CA GLU A 26 5.09 -9.69 2.38
C GLU A 26 4.60 -8.26 2.22
N LEU A 27 3.65 -7.86 3.08
CA LEU A 27 3.18 -6.48 3.18
C LEU A 27 3.66 -5.84 4.48
N VAL A 28 4.37 -4.72 4.36
CA VAL A 28 4.95 -3.95 5.46
C VAL A 28 3.98 -2.87 5.91
N TYR A 29 3.15 -3.20 6.90
CA TYR A 29 2.20 -2.26 7.49
C TYR A 29 2.92 -1.24 8.38
N ALA A 30 3.88 -1.68 9.17
CA ALA A 30 4.77 -0.86 10.01
C ALA A 30 6.15 -1.51 10.14
N GLU A 31 7.10 -0.85 10.81
CA GLU A 31 8.47 -1.36 11.00
C GLU A 31 8.50 -2.70 11.74
N ASP A 32 7.59 -2.88 12.71
CA ASP A 32 7.45 -4.07 13.55
C ASP A 32 6.27 -4.96 13.13
N TYR A 33 5.58 -4.62 12.02
CA TYR A 33 4.38 -5.31 11.59
C TYR A 33 4.41 -5.61 10.09
N ILE A 34 4.90 -6.81 9.78
CA ILE A 34 4.99 -7.38 8.44
C ILE A 34 4.05 -8.58 8.37
N VAL A 35 3.16 -8.57 7.39
CA VAL A 35 2.10 -9.57 7.24
C VAL A 35 2.37 -10.39 5.99
N ASP A 36 2.48 -11.70 6.18
CA ASP A 36 2.51 -12.68 5.10
C ASP A 36 1.10 -13.21 4.76
N ARG A 37 1.03 -14.05 3.72
CA ARG A 37 -0.21 -14.67 3.25
C ARG A 37 -0.94 -15.52 4.30
N GLU A 38 -0.20 -16.26 5.14
CA GLU A 38 -0.79 -17.15 6.14
C GLU A 38 -1.35 -16.38 7.33
N GLN A 39 -0.65 -15.31 7.75
CA GLN A 39 -1.13 -14.35 8.73
C GLN A 39 -2.40 -13.66 8.23
N SER A 40 -2.41 -13.15 7.00
CA SER A 40 -3.57 -12.49 6.42
C SER A 40 -4.78 -13.42 6.30
N ARG A 41 -4.56 -14.69 5.92
CA ARG A 41 -5.61 -15.73 5.92
C ARG A 41 -6.19 -15.97 7.31
N ARG A 42 -5.35 -16.09 8.34
CA ARG A 42 -5.80 -16.29 9.74
C ARG A 42 -6.61 -15.09 10.27
N MET A 43 -6.31 -13.89 9.79
CA MET A 43 -7.04 -12.67 10.15
C MET A 43 -8.32 -12.46 9.33
N GLY A 44 -8.59 -13.31 8.33
CA GLY A 44 -9.72 -13.12 7.40
C GLY A 44 -9.52 -12.00 6.38
N LEU A 45 -8.28 -11.55 6.17
CA LEU A 45 -7.91 -10.41 5.31
C LEU A 45 -7.24 -10.83 4.00
N LEU A 46 -7.37 -12.09 3.61
CA LEU A 46 -6.65 -12.65 2.44
C LEU A 46 -6.94 -11.90 1.13
N GLU A 47 -8.18 -11.45 0.92
CA GLU A 47 -8.58 -10.72 -0.28
C GLU A 47 -7.92 -9.34 -0.36
N VAL A 48 -7.90 -8.61 0.76
CA VAL A 48 -7.22 -7.32 0.89
C VAL A 48 -5.72 -7.50 0.69
N TYR A 49 -5.13 -8.49 1.36
CA TYR A 49 -3.72 -8.85 1.19
C TYR A 49 -3.39 -9.11 -0.28
N THR A 50 -4.19 -9.93 -0.97
CA THR A 50 -3.96 -10.28 -2.38
C THR A 50 -4.02 -9.04 -3.28
N SER A 51 -4.99 -8.16 -3.04
CA SER A 51 -5.16 -6.92 -3.81
C SER A 51 -3.99 -5.96 -3.61
N LEU A 52 -3.52 -5.79 -2.37
CA LEU A 52 -2.36 -4.96 -2.04
C LEU A 52 -1.06 -5.54 -2.59
N LEU A 53 -0.90 -6.86 -2.55
CA LEU A 53 0.28 -7.53 -3.09
C LEU A 53 0.36 -7.38 -4.61
N GLN A 54 -0.76 -7.55 -5.32
CA GLN A 54 -0.83 -7.28 -6.77
C GLN A 54 -0.44 -5.84 -7.13
N LEU A 55 -0.90 -4.86 -6.34
CA LEU A 55 -0.53 -3.46 -6.52
C LEU A 55 0.97 -3.23 -6.25
N THR A 56 1.52 -3.90 -5.23
CA THR A 56 2.95 -3.88 -4.91
C THR A 56 3.79 -4.44 -6.05
N HIS A 57 3.44 -5.60 -6.61
CA HIS A 57 4.12 -6.15 -7.78
C HIS A 57 4.04 -5.23 -8.99
N LYS A 58 2.89 -4.58 -9.22
CA LYS A 58 2.73 -3.59 -10.30
C LYS A 58 3.70 -2.42 -10.11
N TYR A 59 3.79 -1.85 -8.92
CA TYR A 59 4.68 -0.71 -8.64
C TYR A 59 6.16 -1.10 -8.65
N LYS A 60 6.48 -2.32 -8.19
CA LYS A 60 7.84 -2.89 -8.29
C LYS A 60 8.26 -3.04 -9.75
N LYS A 61 7.37 -3.55 -10.62
CA LYS A 61 7.61 -3.65 -12.07
C LYS A 61 7.80 -2.28 -12.74
N LEU A 62 7.10 -1.25 -12.28
CA LEU A 62 7.26 0.12 -12.74
C LEU A 62 8.53 0.79 -12.21
N GLN A 63 9.25 0.15 -11.28
CA GLN A 63 10.39 0.73 -10.57
C GLN A 63 10.04 2.06 -9.89
N LEU A 64 8.85 2.11 -9.28
CA LEU A 64 8.32 3.33 -8.65
C LEU A 64 9.33 3.93 -7.68
N ASP A 65 9.70 5.19 -7.92
CA ASP A 65 10.65 5.90 -7.07
C ASP A 65 9.97 6.73 -5.97
N ARG A 66 10.78 7.39 -5.14
CA ARG A 66 10.28 8.25 -4.05
C ARG A 66 9.55 9.50 -4.55
N GLN A 67 9.99 10.08 -5.65
CA GLN A 67 9.44 11.32 -6.21
C GLN A 67 8.06 11.05 -6.80
N GLU A 68 7.93 9.97 -7.56
CA GLU A 68 6.66 9.47 -8.11
C GLU A 68 5.70 9.10 -6.98
N PHE A 69 6.18 8.41 -5.94
CA PHE A 69 5.36 8.08 -4.77
C PHE A 69 4.79 9.32 -4.07
N VAL A 70 5.62 10.34 -3.80
CA VAL A 70 5.15 11.59 -3.17
C VAL A 70 4.15 12.31 -4.08
N THR A 71 4.37 12.27 -5.40
CA THR A 71 3.45 12.85 -6.38
C THR A 71 2.10 12.14 -6.39
N LEU A 72 2.07 10.80 -6.35
CA LEU A 72 0.84 10.01 -6.25
C LEU A 72 0.03 10.37 -5.00
N LYS A 73 0.70 10.56 -3.85
CA LYS A 73 0.02 11.02 -2.63
C LYS A 73 -0.63 12.40 -2.79
N ALA A 74 0.04 13.31 -3.49
CA ALA A 74 -0.52 14.64 -3.78
C ALA A 74 -1.73 14.56 -4.72
N ILE A 75 -1.67 13.71 -5.74
CA ILE A 75 -2.80 13.45 -6.67
C ILE A 75 -4.01 12.89 -5.92
N VAL A 76 -3.81 11.88 -5.07
CA VAL A 76 -4.87 11.29 -4.24
C VAL A 76 -5.53 12.33 -3.34
N LEU A 77 -4.73 13.17 -2.67
CA LEU A 77 -5.25 14.28 -1.87
C LEU A 77 -6.02 15.30 -2.70
N ALA A 78 -5.56 15.63 -3.90
CA ALA A 78 -6.22 16.62 -4.75
C ALA A 78 -7.53 16.11 -5.39
N ASN A 79 -7.69 14.78 -5.50
CA ASN A 79 -8.82 14.15 -6.18
C ASN A 79 -10.00 13.81 -5.23
N SER A 80 -9.92 14.20 -3.96
CA SER A 80 -10.80 13.76 -2.86
C SER A 80 -11.64 14.87 -2.23
#